data_AF-A0A8J8EXS4-F1
#
_entry.id   AF-A0A8J8EXS4-F1
#
_cell.length_a   1.000
_cell.length_b   1.000
_cell.length_c   1.000
_cell.angle_alpha   90.00
_cell.angle_beta   90.00
_cell.angle_gamma   90.00
#
_symmetry.space_group_name_H-M   'P 1'
#
loop_
_entity.id
_entity.type
_entity.pdbx_description
1 polymer ?
#
loop_
_entity_poly.entity_id
_entity_poly.type
_entity_poly.pdbx_seq_one_letter_code
_entity_poly.pdbx_strand_id
1 'polypeptide(L)'
;MAKKKETVDKEKVRGLLEEAYNLGYFLGYHGHSDWLGWAREQREELYKKAEELGVYSLVKEAYARGKEDGAKKKEEDIHLGLIEKGKISEEVRPKPKIVAPPEETARPAEEKIRAEFARFLQTTKLVLPPEFLDTLKHLEIPRMLKLGEE
;
A
#
# COMPACT_ATOMS: atom_id res chain seq x y z
N MET A 1 -19.52 20.11 19.83
CA MET A 1 -18.78 20.26 18.55
C MET A 1 -17.38 19.63 18.58
N ALA A 2 -16.62 19.68 19.69
CA ALA A 2 -15.26 19.11 19.78
C ALA A 2 -15.15 17.59 19.48
N LYS A 3 -16.03 16.76 20.05
CA LYS A 3 -16.00 15.29 19.81
C LYS A 3 -16.12 14.92 18.32
N LYS A 4 -16.93 15.66 17.55
CA LYS A 4 -17.18 15.37 16.13
C LYS A 4 -15.97 15.69 15.25
N LYS A 5 -15.16 16.70 15.62
CA LYS A 5 -13.91 17.05 14.91
C LYS A 5 -12.81 16.03 15.21
N GLU A 6 -12.69 15.60 16.47
CA GLU A 6 -11.71 14.61 16.91
C GLU A 6 -11.91 13.21 16.29
N THR A 7 -13.17 12.77 16.11
CA THR A 7 -13.46 11.52 15.39
C THR A 7 -13.06 11.62 13.92
N VAL A 8 -13.36 12.75 13.27
CA VAL A 8 -13.04 12.99 11.85
C VAL A 8 -11.53 12.99 11.61
N ASP A 9 -10.74 13.57 12.51
CA ASP A 9 -9.29 13.58 12.36
C ASP A 9 -8.68 12.18 12.60
N LYS A 10 -9.22 11.37 13.52
CA LYS A 10 -8.81 9.96 13.70
C LYS A 10 -9.13 9.10 12.48
N GLU A 11 -10.29 9.28 11.86
CA GLU A 11 -10.66 8.55 10.65
C GLU A 11 -9.78 8.93 9.46
N LYS A 12 -9.38 10.21 9.34
CA LYS A 12 -8.43 10.66 8.31
C LYS A 12 -7.04 10.05 8.50
N VAL A 13 -6.52 10.08 9.74
CA VAL A 13 -5.21 9.46 10.04
C VAL A 13 -5.26 7.97 9.74
N ARG A 14 -6.36 7.29 10.11
CA ARG A 14 -6.55 5.88 9.80
C ARG A 14 -6.54 5.61 8.30
N GLY A 15 -7.32 6.37 7.52
CA GLY A 15 -7.33 6.24 6.06
C GLY A 15 -5.94 6.40 5.46
N LEU A 16 -5.19 7.41 5.93
CA LEU A 16 -3.84 7.67 5.46
C LEU A 16 -2.85 6.53 5.79
N LEU A 17 -3.00 5.89 6.95
CA LEU A 17 -2.22 4.71 7.32
C LEU A 17 -2.56 3.50 6.44
N GLU A 18 -3.85 3.28 6.17
CA GLU A 18 -4.30 2.21 5.27
C GLU A 18 -3.77 2.43 3.85
N GLU A 19 -3.84 3.65 3.33
CA GLU A 19 -3.29 4.01 2.02
C GLU A 19 -1.77 3.77 1.94
N ALA A 20 -1.03 4.22 2.95
CA ALA A 20 0.41 4.05 3.02
C ALA A 20 0.84 2.59 3.10
N TYR A 21 0.16 1.81 3.96
CA TYR A 21 0.39 0.38 4.08
C TYR A 21 0.09 -0.36 2.77
N ASN A 22 -1.06 -0.06 2.13
CA ASN A 22 -1.45 -0.67 0.86
C ASN A 22 -0.47 -0.35 -0.27
N LEU A 23 -0.05 0.91 -0.40
CA LEU A 23 0.93 1.33 -1.40
C LEU A 23 2.26 0.62 -1.17
N GLY A 24 2.75 0.60 0.07
CA GLY A 24 3.97 -0.09 0.43
C GLY A 24 3.91 -1.57 0.08
N TYR A 25 2.85 -2.25 0.49
CA TYR A 25 2.61 -3.66 0.22
C TYR A 25 2.60 -3.97 -1.27
N PHE A 26 1.88 -3.19 -2.05
CA PHE A 26 1.83 -3.37 -3.49
C PHE A 26 3.23 -3.26 -4.12
N LEU A 27 3.97 -2.20 -3.82
CA LEU A 27 5.30 -1.99 -4.37
C LEU A 27 6.28 -3.08 -3.91
N GLY A 28 6.17 -3.54 -2.66
CA GLY A 28 6.96 -4.65 -2.12
C GLY A 28 6.65 -5.99 -2.80
N TYR A 29 5.38 -6.32 -2.99
CA TYR A 29 4.93 -7.58 -3.58
C TYR A 29 5.28 -7.69 -5.07
N HIS A 30 5.12 -6.59 -5.82
CA HIS A 30 5.40 -6.55 -7.26
C HIS A 30 6.86 -6.22 -7.59
N GLY A 31 7.66 -5.79 -6.61
CA GLY A 31 9.06 -5.41 -6.81
C GLY A 31 9.23 -4.11 -7.60
N HIS A 32 8.22 -3.24 -7.59
CA HIS A 32 8.30 -1.94 -8.26
C HIS A 32 9.25 -1.00 -7.51
N SER A 33 9.99 -0.17 -8.25
CA SER A 33 10.87 0.83 -7.65
C SER A 33 10.05 2.02 -7.14
N ASP A 34 10.22 2.38 -5.87
CA ASP A 34 9.48 3.48 -5.24
C ASP A 34 10.05 4.87 -5.59
N TRP A 35 11.17 4.92 -6.29
CA TRP A 35 11.98 6.13 -6.46
C TRP A 35 11.67 6.91 -7.75
N LEU A 36 10.84 6.37 -8.63
CA LEU A 36 10.61 6.94 -9.97
C LEU A 36 9.12 7.02 -10.30
N GLY A 37 8.77 8.03 -11.10
CA GLY A 37 7.44 8.22 -11.70
C GLY A 37 6.30 8.26 -10.69
N TRP A 38 5.18 7.64 -11.08
CA TRP A 38 3.94 7.61 -10.30
C TRP A 38 4.11 7.11 -8.86
N ALA A 39 4.94 6.10 -8.61
CA ALA A 39 5.14 5.55 -7.27
C ALA A 39 5.78 6.59 -6.32
N ARG A 40 6.72 7.38 -6.83
CA ARG A 40 7.33 8.48 -6.09
C ARG A 40 6.30 9.56 -5.77
N GLU A 41 5.54 9.98 -6.77
CA GLU A 41 4.52 11.04 -6.61
C GLU A 41 3.47 10.66 -5.56
N GLN A 42 2.98 9.41 -5.58
CA GLN A 42 2.03 8.92 -4.57
C GLN A 42 2.64 8.92 -3.16
N ARG A 43 3.90 8.50 -3.03
CA ARG A 43 4.59 8.50 -1.73
C ARG A 43 4.80 9.92 -1.20
N GLU A 44 5.22 10.85 -2.06
CA GLU A 44 5.40 12.26 -1.69
C GLU A 44 4.06 12.90 -1.28
N GLU A 45 2.96 12.59 -1.97
CA GLU A 45 1.62 13.07 -1.60
C GLU A 45 1.17 12.51 -0.24
N LEU A 46 1.38 11.21 0.02
CA LEU A 46 1.06 10.58 1.32
C LEU A 46 1.82 11.25 2.46
N TYR A 47 3.11 11.51 2.24
CA TYR A 47 3.98 12.12 3.24
C TYR A 47 3.60 13.57 3.52
N LYS A 48 3.27 14.34 2.49
CA LYS A 48 2.78 15.71 2.65
C LYS A 48 1.49 15.75 3.49
N LYS A 49 0.50 14.91 3.18
CA LYS A 49 -0.74 14.78 3.97
C LYS A 49 -0.44 14.38 5.42
N ALA A 50 0.56 13.54 5.62
CA ALA A 50 0.96 13.09 6.95
C ALA A 50 1.64 14.20 7.77
N GLU A 51 2.43 15.08 7.13
CA GLU A 51 3.00 16.26 7.76
C GLU A 51 1.91 17.24 8.21
N GLU A 52 0.91 17.50 7.35
CA GLU A 52 -0.23 18.37 7.67
C GLU A 52 -1.03 17.88 8.88
N LEU A 53 -1.07 16.56 9.09
CA LEU A 53 -1.76 15.91 10.22
C LEU A 53 -0.83 15.62 11.41
N GLY A 54 0.47 15.91 11.32
CA GLY A 54 1.44 15.64 12.39
C GLY A 54 1.73 14.15 12.64
N VAL A 55 1.46 13.27 11.68
CA VAL A 55 1.59 11.80 11.79
C VAL A 55 2.62 11.22 10.82
N TYR A 56 3.53 12.04 10.31
CA TYR A 56 4.53 11.66 9.31
C TYR A 56 5.27 10.37 9.64
N SER A 57 5.84 10.26 10.86
CA SER A 57 6.60 9.08 11.26
C SER A 57 5.76 7.81 11.22
N LEU A 58 4.53 7.88 11.71
CA LEU A 58 3.61 6.74 11.75
C LEU A 58 3.22 6.28 10.35
N VAL A 59 2.97 7.22 9.43
CA VAL A 59 2.67 6.92 8.02
C VAL A 59 3.89 6.35 7.30
N LYS A 60 5.09 6.85 7.59
CA LYS A 60 6.33 6.32 7.05
C LYS A 60 6.59 4.89 7.52
N GLU A 61 6.34 4.61 8.79
CA GLU A 61 6.42 3.25 9.35
C GLU A 61 5.39 2.31 8.72
N ALA A 62 4.14 2.75 8.55
CA ALA A 62 3.10 1.96 7.88
C ALA A 62 3.48 1.62 6.44
N TYR A 63 4.03 2.58 5.71
CA TYR A 63 4.54 2.35 4.35
C TYR A 63 5.70 1.34 4.31
N ALA A 64 6.70 1.51 5.18
CA ALA A 64 7.85 0.61 5.26
C ALA A 64 7.42 -0.81 5.64
N ARG A 65 6.51 -0.93 6.61
CA ARG A 65 5.95 -2.21 7.03
C ARG A 65 5.20 -2.89 5.89
N GLY A 66 4.37 -2.13 5.17
CA GLY A 66 3.68 -2.61 3.97
C GLY A 66 4.68 -3.21 2.98
N LYS A 67 5.76 -2.48 2.65
CA LYS A 67 6.82 -2.95 1.74
C LYS A 67 7.40 -4.30 2.15
N GLU A 68 7.75 -4.44 3.43
CA GLU A 68 8.33 -5.67 3.97
C GLU A 68 7.33 -6.83 3.90
N ASP A 69 6.09 -6.61 4.33
CA ASP A 69 5.04 -7.64 4.31
C ASP A 69 4.70 -8.08 2.88
N GLY A 70 4.64 -7.13 1.93
CA GLY A 70 4.44 -7.41 0.52
C GLY A 70 5.58 -8.24 -0.09
N ALA A 71 6.83 -7.86 0.18
CA ALA A 71 8.01 -8.60 -0.30
C ALA A 71 8.06 -10.01 0.29
N LYS A 72 7.77 -10.15 1.60
CA LYS A 72 7.69 -11.44 2.27
C LYS A 72 6.58 -12.32 1.68
N LYS A 73 5.39 -11.75 1.44
CA LYS A 73 4.29 -12.51 0.83
C LYS A 73 4.65 -13.00 -0.57
N LYS A 74 5.38 -12.19 -1.34
CA LYS A 74 5.87 -12.58 -2.66
C LYS A 74 6.82 -13.77 -2.57
N GLU A 75 7.74 -13.77 -1.62
CA GLU A 75 8.64 -14.89 -1.34
C GLU A 75 7.85 -16.16 -0.98
N GLU A 76 6.88 -16.06 -0.06
CA GLU A 76 6.01 -17.17 0.33
C GLU A 76 5.24 -17.74 -0.87
N ASP A 77 4.67 -16.90 -1.73
CA ASP A 77 3.93 -17.33 -2.91
C ASP A 77 4.83 -18.04 -3.94
N ILE A 78 6.07 -17.56 -4.11
CA ILE A 78 7.08 -18.23 -4.94
C ILE A 78 7.43 -19.61 -4.37
N HIS A 79 7.64 -19.70 -3.06
CA HIS A 79 7.98 -20.95 -2.37
C HIS A 79 6.83 -21.97 -2.49
N LEU A 80 5.59 -21.55 -2.25
CA LEU A 80 4.40 -22.39 -2.41
C LEU A 80 4.24 -22.87 -3.86
N GLY A 81 4.38 -21.97 -4.83
CA GLY A 81 4.29 -22.33 -6.25
C GLY A 81 5.37 -23.32 -6.69
N LEU A 82 6.55 -23.29 -6.07
CA LEU A 82 7.61 -24.27 -6.31
C LEU A 82 7.29 -25.63 -5.67
N ILE A 83 6.74 -25.65 -4.45
CA ILE A 83 6.30 -26.89 -3.77
C ILE A 83 5.16 -27.56 -4.55
N GLU A 84 4.17 -26.80 -5.01
CA GLU A 84 3.05 -27.32 -5.81
C GLU A 84 3.55 -27.91 -7.13
N LYS A 85 4.43 -27.21 -7.85
CA LYS A 85 5.05 -27.74 -9.07
C LYS A 85 5.90 -28.98 -8.80
N GLY A 86 6.59 -29.04 -7.66
CA GLY A 86 7.38 -30.20 -7.25
C GLY A 86 6.53 -31.43 -6.89
N LYS A 87 5.30 -31.23 -6.39
CA LYS A 87 4.34 -32.32 -6.17
C LYS A 87 3.66 -32.80 -7.46
N ILE A 88 3.60 -31.96 -8.49
CA ILE A 88 3.02 -32.26 -9.81
C ILE A 88 4.16 -32.65 -10.77
N SER A 89 4.96 -33.65 -10.41
CA SER A 89 5.91 -34.27 -11.35
C SER A 89 5.30 -35.53 -11.94
N GLU A 90 4.45 -35.38 -12.98
CA GLU A 90 4.39 -36.30 -14.15
C GLU A 90 3.34 -35.96 -15.23
N GLU A 91 2.71 -34.78 -15.24
CA GLU A 91 1.91 -34.38 -16.41
C GLU A 91 2.52 -33.16 -17.09
N VAL A 92 3.03 -33.39 -18.30
CA VAL A 92 3.53 -32.39 -19.24
C VAL A 92 2.40 -31.41 -19.54
N ARG A 93 2.28 -30.35 -18.74
CA ARG A 93 1.39 -29.24 -19.05
C ARG A 93 1.99 -28.48 -20.23
N PRO A 94 1.26 -28.31 -21.35
CA PRO A 94 1.74 -27.47 -22.43
C PRO A 94 1.95 -26.06 -21.88
N LYS A 95 3.13 -25.47 -22.16
CA LYS A 95 3.45 -24.09 -21.80
C LYS A 95 2.26 -23.21 -22.20
N PRO A 96 1.62 -22.47 -21.28
CA PRO A 96 0.55 -21.56 -21.67
C PRO A 96 1.15 -20.58 -22.66
N LYS A 97 0.63 -20.57 -23.90
CA LYS A 97 0.91 -19.50 -24.85
C LYS A 97 0.44 -18.22 -24.17
N ILE A 98 1.41 -17.39 -23.77
CA ILE A 98 1.16 -16.02 -23.34
C ILE A 98 0.64 -15.32 -24.59
N VAL A 99 -0.67 -15.38 -24.81
CA VAL A 99 -1.36 -14.45 -25.67
C VAL A 99 -1.30 -13.13 -24.94
N ALA A 100 -0.32 -12.30 -25.30
CA ALA A 100 -0.27 -10.93 -24.86
C ALA A 100 -1.64 -10.30 -25.15
N PRO A 101 -2.32 -9.69 -24.16
CA PRO A 101 -3.55 -8.96 -24.41
C PRO A 101 -3.31 -7.93 -25.51
N PRO A 102 -4.13 -7.88 -26.57
CA PRO A 102 -3.83 -7.10 -27.78
C PRO A 102 -3.85 -5.57 -27.64
N GLU A 103 -3.86 -5.00 -26.42
CA GLU A 103 -3.92 -3.55 -26.18
C GLU A 103 -2.89 -3.00 -25.18
N GLU A 104 -1.99 -3.82 -24.65
CA GLU A 104 -1.16 -3.43 -23.49
C GLU A 104 0.19 -2.78 -23.87
N THR A 105 0.51 -2.68 -25.15
CA THR A 105 1.82 -2.22 -25.65
C THR A 105 1.96 -0.70 -25.82
N ALA A 106 0.88 0.07 -25.74
CA ALA A 106 0.91 1.52 -26.04
C ALA A 106 0.92 2.45 -24.82
N ARG A 107 0.69 1.94 -23.59
CA ARG A 107 0.59 2.80 -22.40
C ARG A 107 1.96 3.07 -21.77
N PRO A 108 2.23 4.29 -21.29
CA PRO A 108 3.46 4.58 -20.54
C PRO A 108 3.55 3.70 -19.29
N ALA A 109 4.76 3.32 -18.90
CA ALA A 109 5.01 2.36 -17.80
C ALA A 109 4.32 2.77 -16.49
N GLU A 110 4.27 4.06 -16.19
CA GLU A 110 3.62 4.64 -15.01
C GLU A 110 2.10 4.39 -15.00
N GLU A 111 1.45 4.49 -16.15
CA GLU A 111 0.01 4.25 -16.26
C GLU A 111 -0.34 2.77 -16.06
N LYS A 112 0.58 1.87 -16.42
CA LYS A 112 0.45 0.43 -16.13
C LYS A 112 0.53 0.16 -14.63
N ILE A 113 1.53 0.71 -13.96
CA ILE A 113 1.69 0.56 -12.50
C ILE A 113 0.46 1.11 -11.77
N ARG A 114 -0.03 2.28 -12.19
CA ARG A 114 -1.24 2.89 -11.64
C ARG A 114 -2.48 2.01 -11.83
N ALA A 115 -2.68 1.47 -13.04
CA ALA A 115 -3.80 0.59 -13.33
C ALA A 115 -3.72 -0.73 -12.54
N GLU A 116 -2.51 -1.29 -12.41
CA GLU A 116 -2.25 -2.47 -11.60
C GLU A 116 -2.57 -2.22 -10.12
N PHE A 117 -2.15 -1.07 -9.58
CA PHE A 117 -2.47 -0.68 -8.21
C PHE A 117 -3.98 -0.50 -8.00
N ALA A 118 -4.67 0.15 -8.94
CA ALA A 118 -6.12 0.31 -8.86
C ALA A 118 -6.85 -1.05 -8.83
N ARG A 119 -6.40 -2.00 -9.65
CA ARG A 119 -6.91 -3.37 -9.64
C ARG A 119 -6.58 -4.08 -8.33
N PHE A 120 -5.37 -3.91 -7.82
CA PHE A 120 -4.93 -4.49 -6.54
C PHE A 120 -5.84 -4.05 -5.39
N LEU A 121 -6.20 -2.77 -5.29
CA LEU A 121 -7.09 -2.27 -4.25
C LEU A 121 -8.51 -2.85 -4.33
N GLN A 122 -8.97 -3.22 -5.53
CA GLN A 122 -10.29 -3.85 -5.71
C GLN A 122 -10.28 -5.33 -5.34
N THR A 123 -9.19 -6.04 -5.68
CA THR A 123 -9.12 -7.49 -5.51
C THR A 123 -8.56 -7.91 -4.16
N THR A 124 -7.75 -7.06 -3.53
CA THR A 124 -6.99 -7.40 -2.33
C THR A 124 -7.43 -6.51 -1.19
N LYS A 125 -8.06 -7.12 -0.18
CA LYS A 125 -8.40 -6.44 1.05
C LYS A 125 -7.35 -6.76 2.12
N LEU A 126 -6.38 -5.86 2.26
CA LEU A 126 -5.42 -5.94 3.34
C LEU A 126 -6.03 -5.42 4.64
N VAL A 127 -5.56 -5.97 5.75
CA VAL A 127 -5.88 -5.48 7.09
C VAL A 127 -4.64 -4.76 7.60
N LEU A 128 -4.85 -3.53 8.10
CA LEU A 128 -3.77 -2.77 8.72
C LEU A 128 -3.22 -3.53 9.94
N PRO A 129 -1.88 -3.64 10.10
CA PRO A 129 -1.30 -4.31 11.26
C PRO A 129 -1.79 -3.73 12.60
N PRO A 130 -1.93 -4.58 13.64
CA PRO A 130 -2.53 -4.18 14.91
C PRO A 130 -1.77 -3.05 15.60
N GLU A 131 -0.45 -2.97 15.41
CA GLU A 131 0.42 -1.92 15.98
C GLU A 131 -0.02 -0.51 15.55
N PHE A 132 -0.49 -0.35 14.30
CA PHE A 132 -1.02 0.91 13.81
C PHE A 132 -2.46 1.18 14.27
N LEU A 133 -3.24 0.13 14.56
CA LEU A 133 -4.58 0.27 15.12
C LEU A 133 -4.53 0.71 16.58
N ASP A 134 -3.55 0.25 17.34
CA ASP A 134 -3.37 0.61 18.74
C ASP A 134 -2.84 2.04 18.90
N THR A 135 -1.92 2.49 18.03
CA THR A 135 -1.45 3.88 18.05
C THR A 135 -2.56 4.88 17.75
N LEU A 136 -3.50 4.57 16.85
CA LEU A 136 -4.70 5.38 16.59
C LEU A 136 -5.60 5.56 17.83
N LYS A 137 -5.67 4.56 18.71
CA LYS A 137 -6.48 4.66 19.95
C LYS A 137 -5.92 5.74 20.88
N HIS A 138 -4.60 5.84 20.94
CA HIS A 138 -3.84 6.74 21.83
C HIS A 138 -3.44 8.05 21.16
N LEU A 139 -3.81 8.27 19.89
CA LEU A 139 -3.51 9.48 19.16
C LEU A 139 -4.35 10.64 19.72
N GLU A 140 -3.81 11.32 20.73
CA GLU A 140 -4.32 12.60 21.21
C GLU A 140 -3.71 13.68 20.34
N ILE A 141 -4.48 14.17 19.36
CA ILE A 141 -4.03 15.26 18.48
C ILE A 141 -3.76 16.48 19.39
N PRO A 142 -2.50 16.94 19.51
CA PRO A 142 -2.20 18.04 20.41
C PRO A 142 -2.98 19.27 19.94
N ARG A 143 -3.79 19.84 20.85
CA ARG A 143 -4.68 21.00 20.60
C ARG A 143 -3.96 22.26 20.09
N MET A 144 -2.64 22.25 19.96
CA MET A 144 -1.81 23.42 19.68
C MET A 144 -1.76 23.86 18.20
N LEU A 145 -2.39 23.13 17.27
CA LEU A 145 -2.60 23.59 15.87
C LEU A 145 -3.88 24.44 15.67
N LYS A 146 -4.54 24.90 16.74
CA LYS A 146 -5.65 25.87 16.68
C LYS A 146 -5.18 27.31 16.92
N LEU A 147 -4.14 27.77 16.23
CA LEU A 147 -3.72 29.17 16.30
C LEU A 147 -3.79 29.75 14.89
N GLY A 148 -4.89 30.48 14.59
CA GLY A 148 -5.00 31.21 13.31
C GLY A 148 -6.40 31.44 12.74
N GLU A 149 -7.48 31.26 13.49
CA GLU A 149 -8.81 31.76 13.07
C GLU A 149 -9.42 32.55 14.23
N GLU A 150 -9.03 33.82 14.32
CA GLU A 150 -9.82 34.90 14.92
C GLU A 150 -9.99 36.01 13.88
#